data_AF-A0A6A4V5M0-F1
#
_entry.id   AF-A0A6A4V5M0-F1
#
_cell.length_a   1.000
_cell.length_b   1.000
_cell.length_c   1.000
_cell.angle_alpha   90.00
_cell.angle_beta   90.00
_cell.angle_gamma   90.00
#
_symmetry.space_group_name_H-M   'P 1'
#
loop_
_entity.id
_entity.type
_entity.pdbx_description
1 polymer ?
#
loop_
_entity_poly.entity_id
_entity_poly.type
_entity_poly.pdbx_seq_one_letter_code
_entity_poly.pdbx_strand_id
1 'polypeptide(L)'
;MLKIRLVEAQRCSSLEELTAHANDELPQLREGASQLGTTPLTATAPMPTCTMRIYSNTVDKTVAENVKIGDPLTLDISIDDQDIYGLKAVDCIVRDGLGWGEQPLINSEGCPVDYEIMGPFNYSETKNSAKVNFQAHKFPYTASVYYQCNVRLCLKHTGGCDDVPPVCEDGTNLRRRRRAVENATVTDLETDDEPVIEVFHGLYVNEGEELPEDDPNGPLSRVRTGLSPVPNHKADPYCTVPIHIATY
;
A
#
# COMPACT_ATOMS: atom_id res chain seq x y z
N MET A 1 30.76 -0.10 40.61
CA MET A 1 30.63 0.50 39.26
C MET A 1 30.08 -0.60 38.37
N LEU A 2 28.93 -0.54 37.70
CA LEU A 2 28.03 0.53 37.25
C LEU A 2 26.60 -0.04 37.38
N LYS A 3 25.64 0.77 37.86
CA LYS A 3 24.25 0.37 38.14
C LYS A 3 23.41 0.32 36.86
N ILE A 4 22.75 -0.81 36.62
CA ILE A 4 21.64 -0.94 35.66
C ILE A 4 20.42 -0.26 36.26
N ARG A 5 19.78 0.66 35.51
CA ARG A 5 18.42 1.13 35.81
C ARG A 5 17.52 0.82 34.62
N LEU A 6 16.58 -0.11 34.86
CA LEU A 6 15.32 -0.18 34.13
C LEU A 6 14.55 1.12 34.38
N VAL A 7 13.90 1.64 33.34
CA VAL A 7 12.83 2.63 33.47
C VAL A 7 11.53 1.91 33.17
N GLU A 8 10.72 1.71 34.21
CA GLU A 8 9.32 1.31 34.12
C GLU A 8 8.48 2.52 33.67
N ALA A 9 7.58 2.29 32.71
CA ALA A 9 6.53 3.22 32.36
C ALA A 9 5.38 3.08 33.36
N GLN A 10 5.22 4.07 34.24
CA GLN A 10 4.04 4.20 35.09
C GLN A 10 2.96 5.07 34.42
N ARG A 11 1.74 4.54 34.50
CA ARG A 11 0.44 5.13 34.20
C ARG A 11 0.30 6.58 34.68
N CYS A 12 -0.43 7.39 33.92
CA CYS A 12 -1.14 8.55 34.46
C CYS A 12 -2.63 8.42 34.15
N SER A 13 -3.40 8.09 35.18
CA SER A 13 -4.85 8.29 35.26
C SER A 13 -5.09 9.48 36.18
N SER A 14 -5.91 10.44 35.76
CA SER A 14 -7.06 10.97 36.52
C SER A 14 -7.55 12.32 35.98
N LEU A 15 -8.87 12.39 35.83
CA LEU A 15 -9.72 13.54 35.56
C LEU A 15 -9.91 14.44 36.80
N GLU A 16 -10.52 15.61 36.54
CA GLU A 16 -11.27 16.50 37.47
C GLU A 16 -10.44 17.38 38.43
N GLU A 17 -10.75 18.65 38.72
CA GLU A 17 -11.75 19.64 38.27
C GLU A 17 -11.39 21.00 38.95
N LEU A 18 -12.12 22.07 38.62
CA LEU A 18 -12.40 23.30 39.40
C LEU A 18 -11.82 24.66 38.94
N THR A 19 -12.74 25.39 38.28
CA THR A 19 -13.26 26.74 38.60
C THR A 19 -12.45 28.01 38.37
N ALA A 20 -12.91 28.75 37.36
CA ALA A 20 -13.50 30.11 37.42
C ALA A 20 -12.77 31.23 38.18
N HIS A 21 -12.31 32.22 37.41
CA HIS A 21 -12.38 33.63 37.81
C HIS A 21 -13.06 34.44 36.70
N ALA A 22 -14.23 34.98 37.04
CA ALA A 22 -14.93 36.02 36.30
C ALA A 22 -14.32 37.39 36.63
N ASN A 23 -14.30 38.28 35.63
CA ASN A 23 -14.56 39.72 35.67
C ASN A 23 -13.75 40.40 34.54
N ASP A 24 -14.43 40.93 33.51
CA ASP A 24 -14.33 42.36 33.18
C ASP A 24 -15.42 42.81 32.17
N GLU A 25 -15.68 44.12 32.19
CA GLU A 25 -16.85 44.89 31.75
C GLU A 25 -17.34 44.80 30.29
N LEU A 26 -18.66 45.00 30.12
CA LEU A 26 -19.31 45.44 28.87
C LEU A 26 -19.15 46.97 28.69
N PRO A 27 -19.07 47.43 27.43
CA PRO A 27 -19.90 48.56 27.02
C PRO A 27 -20.85 48.18 25.88
N GLN A 28 -22.09 48.61 26.05
CA GLN A 28 -23.20 48.51 25.09
C GLN A 28 -22.98 49.41 23.87
N LEU A 29 -23.30 48.92 22.66
CA LEU A 29 -24.03 49.67 21.63
C LEU A 29 -24.55 48.75 20.50
N ARG A 30 -25.87 48.54 20.58
CA ARG A 30 -26.87 48.28 19.53
C ARG A 30 -26.43 48.50 18.07
N GLU A 31 -26.57 47.46 17.24
CA GLU A 31 -27.27 47.49 15.95
C GLU A 31 -27.90 46.12 15.69
N GLY A 32 -29.13 46.14 15.18
CA GLY A 32 -29.92 44.93 14.92
C GLY A 32 -29.52 44.30 13.59
N ALA A 33 -29.21 43.01 13.62
CA ALA A 33 -29.39 42.12 12.49
C ALA A 33 -29.77 40.73 13.05
N SER A 34 -30.99 40.32 12.74
CA SER A 34 -31.40 38.92 12.85
C SER A 34 -30.53 38.14 11.87
N GLN A 35 -29.53 37.42 12.36
CA GLN A 35 -28.84 36.39 11.61
C GLN A 35 -28.81 35.15 12.47
N LEU A 36 -29.62 34.17 12.04
CA LEU A 36 -29.45 32.78 12.38
C LEU A 36 -27.97 32.44 12.13
N GLY A 37 -27.19 32.28 13.19
CA GLY A 37 -25.93 31.58 13.11
C GLY A 37 -26.24 30.13 12.76
N THR A 38 -26.37 29.82 11.47
CA THR A 38 -26.26 28.44 11.02
C THR A 38 -24.80 28.09 11.18
N THR A 39 -24.45 27.50 12.33
CA THR A 39 -23.23 26.71 12.41
C THR A 39 -23.29 25.72 11.25
N PRO A 40 -22.30 25.66 10.35
CA PRO A 40 -22.24 24.55 9.44
C PRO A 40 -22.12 23.30 10.31
N LEU A 41 -23.18 22.48 10.32
CA LEU A 41 -23.19 21.12 10.85
C LEU A 41 -22.37 20.23 9.91
N THR A 42 -21.12 20.60 9.65
CA THR A 42 -20.19 19.66 9.06
C THR A 42 -19.64 18.87 10.23
N ALA A 43 -20.23 17.70 10.47
CA ALA A 43 -19.64 16.72 11.36
C ALA A 43 -18.21 16.46 10.85
N THR A 44 -17.21 17.00 11.54
CA THR A 44 -15.81 16.70 11.23
C THR A 44 -15.60 15.25 11.62
N ALA A 45 -15.77 14.35 10.65
CA ALA A 45 -15.51 12.95 10.83
C ALA A 45 -14.06 12.75 11.30
N PRO A 46 -13.81 11.86 12.28
CA PRO A 46 -12.47 11.58 12.74
C PRO A 46 -11.60 11.09 11.57
N MET A 47 -10.34 11.53 11.54
CA MET A 47 -9.38 11.08 10.53
C MET A 47 -9.15 9.56 10.68
N PRO A 48 -9.23 8.77 9.60
CA PRO A 48 -8.96 7.33 9.66
C PRO A 48 -7.51 7.03 10.07
N THR A 49 -7.33 5.89 10.72
CA THR A 49 -6.03 5.21 10.71
C THR A 49 -5.79 4.65 9.31
N CYS A 50 -4.60 4.85 8.77
CA CYS A 50 -4.17 4.25 7.50
C CYS A 50 -2.97 3.32 7.74
N THR A 51 -2.97 2.17 7.07
CA THR A 51 -1.88 1.20 7.16
C THR A 51 -1.45 0.74 5.79
N MET A 52 -0.14 0.55 5.61
CA MET A 52 0.45 -0.08 4.43
C MET A 52 1.20 -1.35 4.82
N ARG A 53 0.91 -2.44 4.12
CA ARG A 53 1.55 -3.74 4.32
C ARG A 53 1.89 -4.37 2.99
N ILE A 54 3.03 -5.05 2.93
CA ILE A 54 3.42 -5.86 1.78
C ILE A 54 3.37 -7.32 2.21
N TYR A 55 2.67 -8.13 1.42
CA TYR A 55 2.48 -9.56 1.69
C TYR A 55 3.20 -10.40 0.63
N SER A 56 3.83 -11.49 1.06
CA SER A 56 4.37 -12.52 0.15
C SER A 56 3.30 -13.53 -0.29
N ASN A 57 2.25 -13.69 0.52
CA ASN A 57 1.08 -14.49 0.20
C ASN A 57 -0.18 -13.81 0.74
N THR A 58 -1.11 -13.51 -0.17
CA THR A 58 -2.37 -12.82 0.15
C THR A 58 -3.39 -13.73 0.83
N VAL A 59 -3.31 -15.05 0.63
CA VAL A 59 -4.22 -16.04 1.23
C VAL A 59 -3.93 -16.16 2.73
N ASP A 60 -2.66 -16.34 3.07
CA ASP A 60 -2.22 -16.51 4.45
C ASP A 60 -1.97 -15.17 5.17
N LYS A 61 -2.02 -14.05 4.43
CA LYS A 61 -1.67 -12.70 4.89
C LYS A 61 -0.29 -12.62 5.55
N THR A 62 0.67 -13.38 5.01
CA THR A 62 2.05 -13.40 5.50
C THR A 62 2.76 -12.12 5.10
N VAL A 63 3.17 -11.31 6.08
CA VAL A 63 3.91 -10.06 5.83
C VAL A 63 5.30 -10.39 5.27
N ALA A 64 5.69 -9.67 4.23
CA ALA A 64 6.96 -9.84 3.55
C ALA A 64 8.07 -9.10 4.31
N GLU A 65 8.88 -9.83 5.08
CA GLU A 65 10.06 -9.26 5.76
C GLU A 65 11.36 -9.57 5.00
N ASN A 66 11.49 -10.81 4.51
CA ASN A 66 12.64 -11.31 3.78
C ASN A 66 12.15 -12.05 2.53
N VAL A 67 12.48 -11.52 1.36
CA VAL A 67 12.03 -12.04 0.06
C VAL A 67 13.23 -12.22 -0.86
N LYS A 68 13.05 -12.93 -1.96
CA LYS A 68 14.04 -13.06 -3.03
C LYS A 68 13.67 -12.14 -4.20
N ILE A 69 14.66 -11.75 -4.99
CA ILE A 69 14.42 -11.03 -6.25
C ILE A 69 13.44 -11.82 -7.12
N GLY A 70 12.42 -11.14 -7.64
CA GLY A 70 11.39 -11.74 -8.48
C GLY A 70 10.23 -12.37 -7.73
N ASP A 71 10.28 -12.46 -6.39
CA ASP A 71 9.16 -12.98 -5.61
C ASP A 71 7.90 -12.14 -5.87
N PRO A 72 6.73 -12.77 -6.09
CA PRO A 72 5.48 -12.06 -6.26
C PRO A 72 5.00 -11.50 -4.93
N LEU A 73 4.81 -10.19 -4.86
CA LEU A 73 4.34 -9.48 -3.68
C LEU A 73 3.03 -8.76 -3.94
N THR A 74 2.28 -8.51 -2.88
CA THR A 74 1.08 -7.67 -2.90
C THR A 74 1.22 -6.56 -1.87
N LEU A 75 1.22 -5.31 -2.33
CA LEU A 75 1.14 -4.13 -1.48
C LEU A 75 -0.34 -3.80 -1.26
N ASP A 76 -0.73 -3.63 0.01
CA ASP A 76 -2.08 -3.35 0.47
C ASP A 76 -2.07 -2.09 1.34
N ILE A 77 -2.75 -1.05 0.87
CA ILE A 77 -3.03 0.17 1.64
C ILE A 77 -4.49 0.13 2.05
N SER A 78 -4.75 0.35 3.33
CA SER A 78 -6.11 0.34 3.87
C SER A 78 -6.31 1.45 4.89
N ILE A 79 -7.54 1.97 4.95
CA ILE A 79 -8.03 2.82 6.04
C ILE A 79 -9.02 2.05 6.90
N ASP A 80 -9.25 2.56 8.12
CA ASP A 80 -10.34 2.08 8.98
C ASP A 80 -11.67 2.06 8.22
N ASP A 81 -12.48 1.04 8.48
CA ASP A 81 -13.76 0.86 7.79
C ASP A 81 -14.75 1.96 8.19
N GLN A 82 -15.01 2.87 7.26
CA GLN A 82 -15.94 3.98 7.43
C GLN A 82 -16.56 4.41 6.09
N ASP A 83 -17.69 5.10 6.18
CA ASP A 83 -18.48 5.54 5.01
C ASP A 83 -18.21 6.98 4.57
N ILE A 84 -17.35 7.70 5.30
CA ILE A 84 -17.14 9.14 5.10
C ILE A 84 -15.98 9.37 4.14
N TYR A 85 -14.81 8.81 4.46
CA TYR A 85 -13.61 8.91 3.64
C TYR A 85 -13.42 7.69 2.75
N GLY A 86 -12.95 7.92 1.53
CA GLY A 86 -12.25 6.94 0.71
C GLY A 86 -10.78 7.31 0.60
N LEU A 87 -9.96 6.37 0.11
CA LEU A 87 -8.53 6.58 -0.07
C LEU A 87 -8.15 6.58 -1.54
N LYS A 88 -7.15 7.41 -1.89
CA LYS A 88 -6.45 7.43 -3.17
C LYS A 88 -4.94 7.35 -2.91
N ALA A 89 -4.30 6.29 -3.39
CA ALA A 89 -2.85 6.12 -3.30
C ALA A 89 -2.18 6.92 -4.43
N VAL A 90 -1.26 7.82 -4.06
CA VAL A 90 -0.52 8.70 -4.97
C VAL A 90 0.92 8.83 -4.49
N ASP A 91 1.79 9.35 -5.35
CA ASP A 91 3.19 9.70 -4.99
C ASP A 91 3.92 8.54 -4.28
N CYS A 92 3.80 7.32 -4.83
CA CYS A 92 4.51 6.17 -4.28
C CYS A 92 5.93 6.12 -4.82
N ILE A 93 6.88 5.89 -3.92
CA ILE A 93 8.30 5.81 -4.21
C ILE A 93 8.92 4.64 -3.45
N VAL A 94 10.02 4.12 -3.97
CA VAL A 94 10.85 3.13 -3.30
C VAL A 94 12.26 3.67 -3.10
N ARG A 95 12.84 3.43 -1.91
CA ARG A 95 14.14 3.95 -1.49
C ARG A 95 15.07 2.84 -1.00
N ASP A 96 16.37 3.06 -1.13
CA ASP A 96 17.43 2.13 -0.71
C ASP A 96 17.79 2.20 0.79
N GLY A 97 17.19 3.13 1.54
CA GLY A 97 17.46 3.38 2.96
C GLY A 97 18.77 4.13 3.26
N LEU A 98 19.67 4.26 2.29
CA LEU A 98 20.90 5.07 2.38
C LEU A 98 20.69 6.49 1.82
N GLY A 99 19.60 6.72 1.09
CA GLY A 99 19.27 7.97 0.44
C GLY A 99 20.04 8.20 -0.86
N TRP A 100 20.62 7.14 -1.46
CA TRP A 100 21.36 7.25 -2.72
C TRP A 100 20.49 6.90 -3.92
N GLY A 101 19.58 5.94 -3.75
CA GLY A 101 18.62 5.50 -4.76
C GLY A 101 17.18 5.80 -4.34
N GLU A 102 16.45 6.43 -5.25
CA GLU A 102 14.99 6.52 -5.22
C GLU A 102 14.42 6.19 -6.60
N GLN A 103 13.30 5.48 -6.63
CA GLN A 103 12.58 5.17 -7.86
C GLN A 103 11.10 5.50 -7.67
N PRO A 104 10.52 6.40 -8.48
CA PRO A 104 9.08 6.64 -8.46
C PRO A 104 8.32 5.43 -9.03
N LEU A 105 7.22 5.07 -8.37
CA LEU A 105 6.35 3.93 -8.71
C LEU A 105 4.98 4.42 -9.19
N ILE A 106 4.38 5.34 -8.43
CA ILE A 106 3.04 5.92 -8.71
C ILE A 106 3.17 7.43 -8.62
N ASN A 107 2.62 8.14 -9.59
CA ASN A 107 2.69 9.60 -9.66
C ASN A 107 1.60 10.30 -8.81
N SER A 108 1.56 11.63 -8.92
CA SER A 108 0.64 12.51 -8.18
C SER A 108 -0.83 12.38 -8.58
N GLU A 109 -1.13 11.70 -9.68
CA GLU A 109 -2.49 11.43 -10.15
C GLU A 109 -2.97 10.02 -9.78
N GLY A 110 -2.10 9.20 -9.17
CA GLY A 110 -2.36 7.80 -8.82
C GLY A 110 -2.05 6.82 -9.96
N CYS A 111 -1.30 7.24 -10.96
CA CYS A 111 -0.96 6.43 -12.13
C CYS A 111 0.44 5.81 -12.04
N PRO A 112 0.62 4.56 -12.52
CA PRO A 112 1.93 3.94 -12.64
C PRO A 112 2.90 4.77 -13.47
N VAL A 113 4.12 4.91 -12.97
CA VAL A 113 5.23 5.53 -13.72
C VAL A 113 5.89 4.49 -14.62
N ASP A 114 6.06 3.28 -14.11
CA ASP A 114 6.61 2.15 -14.84
C ASP A 114 5.79 0.88 -14.54
N TYR A 115 5.08 0.40 -15.57
CA TYR A 115 4.20 -0.76 -15.49
C TYR A 115 4.95 -2.10 -15.35
N GLU A 116 6.25 -2.13 -15.68
CA GLU A 116 7.07 -3.33 -15.49
C GLU A 116 7.43 -3.52 -14.00
N ILE A 117 7.61 -2.42 -13.28
CA ILE A 117 7.94 -2.43 -11.85
C ILE A 117 6.67 -2.57 -11.01
N MET A 118 5.65 -1.75 -11.27
CA MET A 118 4.41 -1.72 -10.49
C MET A 118 3.20 -1.36 -11.34
N GLY A 119 2.16 -2.18 -11.28
CA GLY A 119 0.91 -1.92 -11.99
C GLY A 119 0.01 -0.86 -11.31
N PRO A 120 -1.20 -0.61 -11.86
CA PRO A 120 -2.18 0.25 -11.21
C PRO A 120 -2.76 -0.42 -9.97
N PHE A 121 -3.12 0.40 -8.98
CA PHE A 121 -3.84 -0.06 -7.80
C PHE A 121 -5.27 -0.52 -8.15
N ASN A 122 -5.65 -1.67 -7.61
CA ASN A 122 -7.01 -2.18 -7.57
C ASN A 122 -7.68 -1.74 -6.28
N TYR A 123 -8.68 -0.88 -6.40
CA TYR A 123 -9.41 -0.34 -5.25
C TYR A 123 -10.59 -1.24 -4.91
N SER A 124 -10.91 -1.35 -3.62
CA SER A 124 -12.16 -1.98 -3.19
C SER A 124 -13.37 -1.16 -3.63
N GLU A 125 -14.55 -1.79 -3.70
CA GLU A 125 -15.80 -1.10 -4.06
C GLU A 125 -16.10 0.07 -3.11
N THR A 126 -15.80 -0.12 -1.81
CA THR A 126 -15.95 0.92 -0.78
C THR A 126 -14.82 1.94 -0.79
N LYS A 127 -13.79 1.78 -1.62
CA LYS A 127 -12.60 2.66 -1.69
C LYS A 127 -11.87 2.80 -0.34
N ASN A 128 -12.02 1.82 0.55
CA ASN A 128 -11.34 1.74 1.85
C ASN A 128 -10.00 0.98 1.76
N SER A 129 -9.71 0.34 0.64
CA SER A 129 -8.43 -0.33 0.39
C SER A 129 -8.01 -0.24 -1.07
N ALA A 130 -6.70 -0.27 -1.29
CA ALA A 130 -6.06 -0.28 -2.60
C ALA A 130 -4.93 -1.31 -2.60
N LYS A 131 -4.95 -2.23 -3.57
CA LYS A 131 -3.99 -3.33 -3.69
C LYS A 131 -3.29 -3.35 -5.03
N VAL A 132 -2.00 -3.63 -5.03
CA VAL A 132 -1.22 -3.80 -6.26
C VAL A 132 -0.29 -5.00 -6.13
N ASN A 133 -0.20 -5.79 -7.20
CA ASN A 133 0.77 -6.88 -7.30
C ASN A 133 2.00 -6.39 -8.04
N PHE A 134 3.17 -6.78 -7.57
CA PHE A 134 4.45 -6.41 -8.15
C PHE A 134 5.51 -7.47 -7.83
N GLN A 135 6.66 -7.41 -8.49
CA GLN A 135 7.78 -8.31 -8.21
C GLN A 135 8.81 -7.64 -7.31
N ALA A 136 9.33 -8.41 -6.35
CA ALA A 136 10.41 -7.96 -5.48
C ALA A 136 11.64 -7.55 -6.31
N HIS A 137 12.08 -6.32 -6.12
CA HIS A 137 13.27 -5.75 -6.76
C HIS A 137 14.11 -5.01 -5.72
N LYS A 138 15.41 -4.86 -6.00
CA LYS A 138 16.34 -4.18 -5.11
C LYS A 138 17.26 -3.21 -5.85
N PHE A 139 17.86 -2.30 -5.09
CA PHE A 139 18.94 -1.46 -5.57
C PHE A 139 20.26 -2.26 -5.61
N PRO A 140 21.22 -1.94 -6.51
CA PRO A 140 22.44 -2.73 -6.65
C PRO A 140 23.27 -2.88 -5.37
N TYR A 141 23.26 -1.85 -4.50
CA TYR A 141 24.16 -1.77 -3.34
C TYR A 141 23.50 -2.09 -2.00
N THR A 142 22.17 -2.23 -1.94
CA THR A 142 21.45 -2.47 -0.68
C THR A 142 20.42 -3.59 -0.85
N ALA A 143 20.32 -4.44 0.17
CA ALA A 143 19.23 -5.42 0.27
C ALA A 143 17.99 -4.83 0.94
N SER A 144 18.13 -3.73 1.70
CA SER A 144 17.03 -3.06 2.37
C SER A 144 16.30 -2.14 1.40
N VAL A 145 14.98 -2.30 1.33
CA VAL A 145 14.12 -1.56 0.43
C VAL A 145 12.94 -0.99 1.21
N TYR A 146 12.65 0.29 1.03
CA TYR A 146 11.61 1.02 1.74
C TYR A 146 10.60 1.60 0.75
N TYR A 147 9.36 1.14 0.84
CA TYR A 147 8.23 1.66 0.06
C TYR A 147 7.54 2.75 0.87
N GLN A 148 7.21 3.84 0.21
CA GLN A 148 6.52 4.99 0.77
C GLN A 148 5.42 5.42 -0.20
N CYS A 149 4.24 5.76 0.30
CA CYS A 149 3.16 6.33 -0.50
C CYS A 149 2.47 7.47 0.26
N ASN A 150 1.90 8.41 -0.49
CA ASN A 150 0.94 9.36 0.03
C ASN A 150 -0.48 8.85 -0.20
N VAL A 151 -1.32 8.94 0.81
CA VAL A 151 -2.73 8.55 0.76
C VAL A 151 -3.56 9.81 0.87
N ARG A 152 -4.14 10.26 -0.24
CA ARG A 152 -5.10 11.36 -0.24
C ARG A 152 -6.47 10.82 0.15
N LEU A 153 -7.08 11.45 1.14
CA LEU A 153 -8.43 11.12 1.58
C LEU A 153 -9.44 11.98 0.83
N CYS A 154 -10.42 11.31 0.23
CA CYS A 154 -11.50 11.95 -0.49
C CYS A 154 -12.83 11.72 0.25
N LEU A 155 -13.75 12.68 0.17
CA LEU A 155 -15.09 12.53 0.75
C LEU A 155 -16.00 11.77 -0.20
N LYS A 156 -16.59 10.67 0.28
CA LYS A 156 -17.46 9.80 -0.54
C LYS A 156 -18.78 10.47 -0.90
N HIS A 157 -19.42 11.13 0.06
CA HIS A 157 -20.76 11.71 -0.12
C HIS A 157 -20.80 12.97 -0.97
N THR A 158 -19.67 13.65 -1.16
CA THR A 158 -19.57 14.87 -1.99
C THR A 158 -19.04 14.58 -3.39
N GLY A 159 -18.86 13.31 -3.76
CA GLY A 159 -18.29 12.92 -5.06
C GLY A 159 -16.78 13.19 -5.19
N GLY A 160 -16.08 13.49 -4.09
CA GLY A 160 -14.63 13.71 -4.11
C GLY A 160 -13.85 12.46 -4.57
N CYS A 161 -14.38 11.27 -4.31
CA CYS A 161 -13.73 10.00 -4.64
C CYS A 161 -13.99 9.47 -6.05
N ASP A 162 -14.65 10.22 -6.92
CA ASP A 162 -15.14 9.66 -8.19
C ASP A 162 -14.07 9.52 -9.29
N ASP A 163 -12.92 10.16 -9.12
CA ASP A 163 -11.73 9.92 -9.93
C ASP A 163 -10.91 8.71 -9.45
N VAL A 164 -11.43 7.96 -8.46
CA VAL A 164 -10.88 6.72 -7.90
C VAL A 164 -11.76 5.52 -8.30
N PRO A 165 -11.20 4.44 -8.87
CA PRO A 165 -9.81 4.28 -9.30
C PRO A 165 -9.44 5.21 -10.45
N PRO A 166 -8.17 5.63 -10.56
CA PRO A 166 -7.69 6.44 -11.68
C PRO A 166 -7.76 5.64 -13.00
N VAL A 167 -8.08 6.32 -14.10
CA VAL A 167 -7.97 5.76 -15.45
C VAL A 167 -6.78 6.43 -16.12
N CYS A 168 -5.69 5.68 -16.24
CA CYS A 168 -4.39 6.22 -16.61
C CYS A 168 -4.14 6.11 -18.12
N GLU A 169 -3.84 7.23 -18.75
CA GLU A 169 -3.35 7.33 -20.13
C GLU A 169 -2.15 8.30 -20.12
N ASP A 170 -0.99 7.83 -20.57
CA ASP A 170 0.28 8.58 -20.55
C ASP A 170 0.60 9.23 -19.19
N GLY A 171 0.33 8.49 -18.11
CA GLY A 171 0.53 8.96 -16.73
C GLY A 171 -0.52 9.97 -16.24
N THR A 172 -1.56 10.26 -17.02
CA THR A 172 -2.63 11.18 -16.62
C THR A 172 -3.93 10.47 -16.27
N ASN A 173 -4.62 10.93 -15.23
CA ASN A 173 -5.93 10.41 -14.83
C ASN A 173 -7.05 11.09 -15.63
N LEU A 174 -7.58 10.36 -16.61
CA LEU A 174 -8.65 10.83 -17.49
C LEU A 174 -9.94 11.16 -16.74
N ARG A 175 -10.23 10.50 -15.61
CA ARG A 175 -11.44 10.80 -14.80
C ARG A 175 -11.34 12.18 -14.16
N ARG A 176 -10.17 12.51 -13.60
CA ARG A 176 -9.90 13.82 -13.02
C ARG A 176 -9.96 14.91 -14.10
N ARG A 177 -9.34 14.67 -15.25
CA ARG A 177 -9.37 15.60 -16.38
C ARG A 177 -10.79 15.88 -16.88
N ARG A 178 -11.62 14.85 -17.01
CA ARG A 178 -13.03 15.01 -17.42
C ARG A 178 -13.80 15.91 -16.46
N ARG A 179 -13.64 15.69 -15.15
CA ARG A 179 -14.26 16.52 -14.11
C ARG A 179 -13.82 17.96 -14.17
N ALA A 180 -12.53 18.21 -14.34
CA ALA A 180 -12.01 19.56 -14.46
C ALA A 180 -12.64 20.32 -15.64
N VAL A 181 -12.92 19.64 -16.76
CA VAL A 181 -13.60 20.24 -17.92
C VAL A 181 -15.09 20.47 -17.66
N GLU A 182 -15.77 19.51 -17.01
CA GLU A 182 -17.20 19.62 -16.65
C GLU A 182 -17.45 20.73 -15.61
N ASN A 183 -16.51 20.94 -14.69
CA ASN A 183 -16.61 21.91 -13.60
C ASN A 183 -15.99 23.28 -13.95
N ALA A 184 -15.42 23.47 -15.14
CA ALA A 184 -14.73 24.71 -15.56
C ALA A 184 -15.61 25.97 -15.61
N THR A 185 -16.93 25.87 -15.36
CA THR A 185 -17.84 27.01 -15.19
C THR A 185 -17.91 27.55 -13.77
N VAL A 186 -17.35 26.85 -12.79
CA VAL A 186 -17.22 27.31 -11.41
C VAL A 186 -15.72 27.48 -11.16
N THR A 187 -15.27 28.70 -10.85
CA THR A 187 -13.91 28.92 -10.36
C THR A 187 -13.79 28.36 -8.95
N ASP A 188 -13.84 27.04 -8.82
CA ASP A 188 -13.36 26.39 -7.62
C ASP A 188 -11.86 26.25 -7.81
N LEU A 189 -11.15 27.14 -7.11
CA LEU A 189 -9.84 26.79 -6.59
C LEU A 189 -10.10 25.56 -5.69
N GLU A 190 -10.12 24.36 -6.27
CA GLU A 190 -10.03 23.10 -5.52
C GLU A 190 -8.62 23.11 -4.91
N THR A 191 -8.48 23.83 -3.80
CA THR A 191 -7.24 23.86 -3.03
C THR A 191 -6.98 22.47 -2.49
N ASP A 192 -5.69 22.15 -2.48
CA ASP A 192 -4.96 21.05 -1.85
C ASP A 192 -5.31 20.77 -0.36
N ASP A 193 -6.57 20.90 0.05
CA ASP A 193 -7.03 20.68 1.42
C ASP A 193 -7.52 19.24 1.65
N GLU A 194 -7.40 18.35 0.66
CA GLU A 194 -7.59 16.91 0.89
C GLU A 194 -6.55 16.41 1.89
N PRO A 195 -6.96 15.78 3.01
CA PRO A 195 -6.00 15.30 3.99
C PRO A 195 -5.12 14.22 3.38
N VAL A 196 -3.81 14.38 3.55
CA VAL A 196 -2.80 13.42 3.06
C VAL A 196 -2.18 12.69 4.25
N ILE A 197 -2.15 11.36 4.17
CA ILE A 197 -1.46 10.50 5.15
C ILE A 197 -0.28 9.84 4.46
N GLU A 198 0.92 9.97 5.03
CA GLU A 198 2.13 9.30 4.54
C GLU A 198 2.25 7.92 5.19
N VAL A 199 2.45 6.88 4.37
CA VAL A 199 2.54 5.49 4.83
C VAL A 199 3.80 4.81 4.29
N PHE A 200 4.37 3.89 5.07
CA PHE A 200 5.66 3.26 4.78
C PHE A 200 5.67 1.77 5.11
N HIS A 201 6.45 1.00 4.35
CA HIS A 201 6.71 -0.42 4.60
C HIS A 201 8.09 -0.82 4.07
N GLY A 202 8.91 -1.42 4.93
CA GLY A 202 10.28 -1.85 4.58
C GLY A 202 10.42 -3.37 4.58
N LEU A 203 11.28 -3.88 3.71
CA LEU A 203 11.61 -5.30 3.60
C LEU A 203 13.04 -5.53 3.11
N TYR A 204 13.55 -6.75 3.25
CA TYR A 204 14.85 -7.17 2.75
C TYR A 204 14.70 -8.07 1.52
N VAL A 205 15.42 -7.75 0.46
CA VAL A 205 15.43 -8.50 -0.80
C VAL A 205 16.79 -9.17 -0.98
N ASN A 206 16.78 -10.49 -0.93
CA ASN A 206 17.96 -11.33 -1.11
C ASN A 206 18.12 -11.73 -2.58
N GLU A 207 19.38 -11.90 -2.98
CA GLU A 207 19.70 -12.50 -4.28
C GLU A 207 19.32 -13.99 -4.23
N GLY A 208 18.85 -14.52 -5.37
CA GLY A 208 18.60 -15.96 -5.48
C GLY A 208 19.90 -16.74 -5.25
N GLU A 209 19.81 -17.92 -4.65
CA GLU A 209 20.98 -18.80 -4.53
C GLU A 209 21.46 -19.17 -5.94
N GLU A 210 22.69 -18.77 -6.30
CA GLU A 210 23.39 -19.34 -7.43
C GLU A 210 23.49 -20.85 -7.17
N LEU A 211 22.81 -21.64 -8.00
CA LEU A 211 23.01 -23.09 -7.97
C LEU A 211 24.51 -23.34 -8.17
N PRO A 212 25.16 -24.16 -7.32
CA PRO A 212 26.56 -24.47 -7.52
C PRO A 212 26.69 -25.06 -8.91
N GLU A 213 27.53 -24.45 -9.75
CA GLU A 213 27.92 -25.01 -11.04
C GLU A 213 28.41 -26.43 -10.77
N ASP A 214 27.90 -27.42 -11.52
CA ASP A 214 28.41 -28.78 -11.49
C ASP A 214 29.89 -28.74 -11.91
N ASP A 215 30.82 -28.59 -10.95
CA ASP A 215 32.25 -28.60 -11.23
C ASP A 215 32.64 -30.00 -11.73
N PRO A 216 33.00 -30.17 -13.02
CA PRO A 216 33.38 -31.46 -13.56
C PRO A 216 34.70 -32.00 -12.97
N ASN A 217 35.40 -31.22 -12.13
CA ASN A 217 36.64 -31.62 -11.45
C ASN A 217 36.51 -31.74 -9.92
N GLY A 218 35.29 -31.71 -9.37
CA GLY A 218 35.07 -32.01 -7.95
C GLY A 218 35.38 -33.47 -7.59
N PRO A 219 35.88 -33.78 -6.37
CA PRO A 219 36.14 -35.15 -5.98
C PRO A 219 34.81 -35.93 -5.90
N LEU A 220 34.64 -36.90 -6.79
CA LEU A 220 33.50 -37.83 -6.82
C LEU A 220 33.29 -38.46 -5.44
N SER A 221 32.27 -37.99 -4.71
CA SER A 221 31.77 -38.69 -3.53
C SER A 221 31.10 -39.98 -4.02
N ARG A 222 31.78 -41.10 -3.81
CA ARG A 222 31.30 -42.45 -4.10
C ARG A 222 30.03 -42.72 -3.28
N VAL A 223 28.86 -42.49 -3.87
CA VAL A 223 27.62 -43.13 -3.44
C VAL A 223 27.71 -44.60 -3.89
N ARG A 224 27.97 -45.50 -2.93
CA ARG A 224 27.82 -46.94 -3.14
C ARG A 224 26.34 -47.28 -3.25
N THR A 225 25.78 -47.31 -4.45
CA THR A 225 24.55 -48.07 -4.73
C THR A 225 24.93 -49.51 -5.08
N GLY A 226 24.41 -50.45 -4.29
CA GLY A 226 24.56 -51.89 -4.54
C GLY A 226 23.89 -52.27 -5.86
N LEU A 227 24.59 -53.06 -6.65
CA LEU A 227 24.06 -53.70 -7.86
C LEU A 227 22.94 -54.68 -7.49
N SER A 228 21.87 -54.69 -8.30
CA SER A 228 21.16 -55.93 -8.62
C SER A 228 20.87 -55.96 -10.14
N PRO A 229 20.97 -57.12 -10.82
CA PRO A 229 21.02 -57.18 -12.27
C PRO A 229 19.62 -57.20 -12.92
N VAL A 230 19.53 -56.53 -14.06
CA VAL A 230 18.39 -56.50 -14.99
C VAL A 230 18.22 -57.87 -15.69
N PRO A 231 16.98 -58.28 -16.00
CA PRO A 231 16.75 -59.01 -17.24
C PRO A 231 15.83 -58.23 -18.19
N ASN A 232 16.35 -58.08 -19.42
CA ASN A 232 15.67 -57.61 -20.62
C ASN A 232 14.37 -58.36 -20.90
N HIS A 233 13.30 -57.65 -21.25
CA HIS A 233 12.43 -58.09 -22.35
C HIS A 233 11.78 -56.94 -23.12
N LYS A 234 11.70 -57.18 -24.42
CA LYS A 234 11.33 -56.31 -25.54
C LYS A 234 9.87 -55.86 -25.52
N ALA A 235 9.66 -54.66 -26.07
CA ALA A 235 8.59 -54.18 -26.96
C ALA A 235 7.20 -54.84 -26.88
N ASP A 236 6.14 -54.04 -26.63
CA ASP A 236 5.19 -53.61 -27.69
C ASP A 236 4.07 -52.66 -27.17
N PRO A 237 3.31 -52.00 -28.07
CA PRO A 237 2.83 -50.63 -27.92
C PRO A 237 1.34 -50.54 -27.59
N TYR A 238 0.96 -49.66 -26.66
CA TYR A 238 -0.37 -49.02 -26.64
C TYR A 238 -0.27 -47.65 -25.96
N CYS A 239 -0.01 -46.63 -26.79
CA CYS A 239 -0.63 -45.33 -26.57
C CYS A 239 -2.14 -45.50 -26.79
N THR A 240 -2.97 -45.05 -25.86
CA THR A 240 -3.95 -43.96 -26.10
C THR A 240 -4.83 -43.74 -24.86
N VAL A 241 -4.87 -42.46 -24.48
CA VAL A 241 -5.86 -41.72 -23.69
C VAL A 241 -7.31 -42.16 -23.92
N PRO A 242 -8.21 -41.85 -22.96
CA PRO A 242 -9.52 -41.37 -23.35
C PRO A 242 -9.79 -39.96 -22.79
N ILE A 243 -9.85 -38.99 -23.68
CA ILE A 243 -10.71 -37.81 -23.53
C ILE A 243 -12.07 -38.23 -24.09
N HIS A 244 -13.14 -38.03 -23.32
CA HIS A 244 -14.42 -37.65 -23.92
C HIS A 244 -15.23 -36.76 -22.97
N ILE A 245 -15.48 -35.55 -23.48
CA ILE A 245 -16.48 -34.57 -23.06
C ILE A 245 -17.83 -34.99 -23.65
N ALA A 246 -18.92 -34.85 -22.89
CA ALA A 246 -20.13 -34.07 -23.27
C ALA A 246 -21.38 -34.44 -22.43
N THR A 247 -21.86 -33.45 -21.68
CA THR A 247 -23.25 -32.97 -21.54
C THR A 247 -24.43 -33.97 -21.68
N TYR A 248 -25.25 -34.01 -20.62
CA TYR A 248 -26.66 -33.57 -20.66
C TYR A 248 -27.02 -32.96 -19.31
#